data_AF-A0A9P9K7W4-F1
#
_entry.id   AF-A0A9P9K7W4-F1
#
_cell.length_a   1.000
_cell.length_b   1.000
_cell.length_c   1.000
_cell.angle_alpha   90.00
_cell.angle_beta   90.00
_cell.angle_gamma   90.00
#
_symmetry.space_group_name_H-M   'P 1'
#
loop_
_entity.id
_entity.type
_entity.pdbx_description
1 polymer ?
#
loop_
_entity_poly.entity_id
_entity_poly.type
_entity_poly.pdbx_seq_one_letter_code
_entity_poly.pdbx_strand_id
1 'polypeptide(L)'
;EIKRGTRIYKERLQGLIDQVDGTLTREELDVFLEIMYNREAALAWEFSECGKLDPLVAPPQVIKVVEHKAWQAKSIPIPKGCEKEVIKLLRTRMERGILEEGHGPYRNPFFLVQKKDGQ
;
A
#
# COMPACT_ATOMS: atom_id res chain seq x y z
N GLU A 1 0.01 -0.50 -19.56
CA GLU A 1 0.84 0.73 -19.57
C GLU A 1 -0.01 1.89 -19.09
N ILE A 2 0.54 2.80 -18.28
CA ILE A 2 -0.18 4.02 -17.87
C ILE A 2 0.19 5.14 -18.84
N LYS A 3 -0.77 6.03 -19.14
CA LYS A 3 -0.51 7.19 -19.99
C LYS A 3 0.35 8.19 -19.22
N ARG A 4 1.32 8.83 -19.89
CA ARG A 4 2.13 9.89 -19.31
C ARG A 4 1.25 11.00 -18.71
N GLY A 5 1.60 11.47 -17.53
CA GLY A 5 0.88 12.49 -16.76
C GLY A 5 -0.38 11.98 -16.05
N THR A 6 -0.62 10.66 -16.02
CA THR A 6 -1.76 10.10 -15.27
C THR A 6 -1.52 10.18 -13.77
N ARG A 7 -0.28 9.92 -13.32
CA ARG A 7 0.07 9.93 -11.89
C ARG A 7 0.83 11.18 -11.50
N ILE A 8 1.68 11.72 -12.38
CA ILE A 8 2.40 12.97 -12.13
C ILE A 8 1.64 14.13 -12.80
N TYR A 9 0.65 14.65 -12.08
CA TYR A 9 0.00 15.92 -12.41
C TYR A 9 0.66 17.07 -11.66
N LYS A 10 0.23 18.31 -11.95
CA LYS A 10 0.92 19.55 -11.53
C LYS A 10 1.32 19.60 -10.05
N GLU A 11 0.45 19.18 -9.14
CA GLU A 11 0.74 19.23 -7.70
C GLU A 11 1.81 18.20 -7.27
N ARG A 12 1.70 16.96 -7.76
CA ARG A 12 2.69 15.91 -7.47
C ARG A 12 4.03 16.21 -8.13
N LEU A 13 4.02 16.83 -9.31
CA LEU A 13 5.23 17.33 -9.97
C LEU A 13 5.94 18.37 -9.10
N GLN A 14 5.20 19.35 -8.58
CA GLN A 14 5.78 20.37 -7.71
C GLN A 14 6.39 19.73 -6.46
N GLY A 15 5.69 18.78 -5.84
CA GLY A 15 6.23 18.05 -4.69
C GLY A 15 7.52 17.27 -4.99
N LEU A 16 7.69 16.75 -6.21
CA LEU A 16 8.96 16.13 -6.63
C LEU A 16 10.09 17.16 -6.79
N ILE A 17 9.78 18.34 -7.35
CA ILE A 17 10.74 19.43 -7.52
C ILE A 17 11.18 19.94 -6.14
N ASP A 18 10.23 20.15 -5.23
CA ASP A 18 10.50 20.65 -3.88
C ASP A 18 11.40 19.69 -3.07
N GLN A 19 11.35 18.39 -3.35
CA GLN A 19 12.19 17.38 -2.71
C GLN A 19 13.66 17.42 -3.15
N VAL A 20 13.94 17.97 -4.33
CA VAL A 20 15.30 18.00 -4.93
C VAL A 20 15.82 19.43 -5.08
N ASP A 21 15.09 20.42 -4.56
CA ASP A 21 15.45 21.83 -4.66
C ASP A 21 16.85 22.10 -4.10
N GLY A 22 17.62 22.93 -4.81
CA GLY A 22 19.02 23.23 -4.48
C GLY A 22 20.01 22.07 -4.64
N THR A 23 19.58 20.89 -5.09
CA THR A 23 20.44 19.70 -5.22
C THR A 23 20.87 19.43 -6.66
N LEU A 24 20.00 19.74 -7.63
CA LEU A 24 20.22 19.48 -9.06
C LEU A 24 20.43 20.78 -9.82
N THR A 25 21.23 20.76 -10.88
CA THR A 25 21.23 21.84 -11.88
C THR A 25 19.92 21.83 -12.65
N ARG A 26 19.69 22.88 -13.45
CA ARG A 26 18.48 22.99 -14.27
C ARG A 26 18.39 21.86 -15.30
N GLU A 27 19.51 21.51 -15.92
CA GLU A 27 19.60 20.44 -16.91
C GLU A 27 19.39 19.06 -16.28
N GLU A 28 19.95 18.85 -15.08
CA GLU A 28 19.74 17.60 -14.33
C GLU A 28 18.29 17.44 -13.88
N LEU A 29 17.64 18.54 -13.49
CA LEU A 29 16.23 18.55 -13.13
C LEU A 29 15.36 18.12 -14.32
N ASP A 30 15.61 18.65 -15.52
CA ASP A 30 14.86 18.28 -16.72
C ASP A 30 14.98 16.77 -17.01
N VAL A 31 16.18 16.21 -16.92
CA VAL A 31 16.42 14.76 -17.11
C VAL A 31 15.74 13.95 -16.01
N PHE A 32 15.83 14.38 -14.75
CA PHE A 32 15.19 13.72 -13.62
C PHE A 32 13.67 13.65 -13.81
N LEU A 33 13.04 14.76 -14.21
CA LEU A 33 11.61 14.82 -14.45
C LEU A 33 11.19 13.90 -15.61
N GLU A 34 11.96 13.85 -16.71
CA GLU A 34 11.72 12.90 -17.79
C GLU A 34 11.81 11.44 -17.32
N ILE A 35 12.77 11.09 -16.46
CA ILE A 35 12.85 9.75 -15.88
C ILE A 35 11.61 9.45 -15.04
N MET A 36 11.16 10.39 -14.20
CA MET A 36 9.97 10.23 -13.38
C MET A 36 8.72 10.03 -14.24
N TYR A 37 8.53 10.83 -15.29
CA TYR A 37 7.43 10.66 -16.27
C TYR A 37 7.49 9.30 -16.97
N ASN A 38 8.68 8.85 -17.37
CA ASN A 38 8.89 7.55 -18.01
C ASN A 38 8.71 6.35 -17.07
N ARG A 39 8.68 6.59 -15.75
CA ARG A 39 8.56 5.55 -14.72
C ARG A 39 7.42 5.82 -13.75
N GLU A 40 6.42 6.59 -14.14
CA GLU A 40 5.27 6.96 -13.31
C GLU A 40 4.59 5.76 -12.62
N ALA A 41 4.60 4.58 -13.26
CA ALA A 41 3.96 3.37 -12.74
C ALA A 41 4.69 2.80 -11.51
N ALA A 42 5.97 3.12 -11.35
CA ALA A 42 6.78 2.68 -10.22
C ALA A 42 6.55 3.54 -8.96
N LEU A 43 5.96 4.73 -9.11
CA LEU A 43 5.69 5.65 -8.02
C LEU A 43 4.26 5.48 -7.49
N ALA A 44 4.09 5.65 -6.18
CA ALA A 44 2.79 5.58 -5.52
C ALA A 44 2.68 6.70 -4.47
N TRP A 45 1.63 7.50 -4.59
CA TRP A 45 1.20 8.49 -3.60
C TRP A 45 0.03 7.98 -2.77
N GLU A 46 -0.80 7.12 -3.37
CA GLU A 46 -1.91 6.48 -2.69
C GLU A 46 -1.71 4.98 -2.55
N PHE A 47 -2.35 4.41 -1.53
CA PHE A 47 -2.36 2.97 -1.32
C PHE A 47 -2.98 2.19 -2.48
N SER A 48 -3.78 2.84 -3.35
CA SER A 48 -4.36 2.29 -4.58
C SER A 48 -3.35 2.18 -5.74
N GLU A 49 -2.19 2.84 -5.64
CA GLU A 49 -1.17 2.91 -6.70
C GLU A 49 0.03 1.97 -6.48
N CYS A 50 0.32 1.58 -5.23
CA CYS A 50 1.33 0.58 -4.88
C CYS A 50 1.31 -0.69 -5.77
N GLY A 51 2.49 -1.16 -6.17
CA GLY A 51 2.61 -2.41 -6.93
C GLY A 51 2.33 -3.66 -6.10
N LYS A 52 2.13 -4.80 -6.78
CA LYS A 52 2.21 -6.14 -6.20
C LYS A 52 3.43 -6.84 -6.79
N LEU A 53 4.02 -7.78 -6.04
CA LEU A 53 5.06 -8.64 -6.61
C LEU A 53 4.45 -9.51 -7.70
N ASP A 54 5.13 -9.56 -8.84
CA ASP A 54 4.76 -10.44 -9.94
C ASP A 54 5.01 -11.90 -9.54
N PRO A 55 3.99 -12.78 -9.56
CA PRO A 55 4.16 -14.20 -9.27
C PRO A 55 5.19 -14.92 -10.14
N LEU A 56 5.50 -14.40 -11.35
CA LEU A 56 6.55 -14.91 -12.23
C LEU A 56 7.96 -14.61 -11.70
N VAL A 57 8.12 -13.51 -10.96
CA VAL A 57 9.39 -13.12 -10.34
C VAL A 57 9.54 -13.77 -8.96
N ALA A 58 8.48 -13.77 -8.17
CA ALA A 58 8.44 -14.36 -6.84
C ALA A 58 7.15 -15.17 -6.66
N PRO A 59 7.21 -16.52 -6.69
CA PRO A 59 6.03 -17.34 -6.55
C PRO A 59 5.40 -17.17 -5.16
N PRO A 60 4.08 -17.45 -5.01
CA PRO A 60 3.41 -17.39 -3.71
C PRO A 60 4.12 -18.23 -2.64
N GLN A 61 4.31 -17.63 -1.47
CA GLN A 61 4.95 -18.29 -0.34
C GLN A 61 4.06 -19.41 0.22
N VAL A 62 4.61 -20.62 0.33
CA VAL A 62 3.96 -21.73 1.05
C VAL A 62 4.45 -21.77 2.49
N ILE A 63 3.54 -21.55 3.44
CA ILE A 63 3.84 -21.63 4.87
C ILE A 63 3.93 -23.11 5.26
N LYS A 64 5.12 -23.55 5.67
CA LYS A 64 5.32 -24.91 6.20
C LYS A 64 4.72 -25.00 7.60
N VAL A 65 3.92 -26.04 7.83
CA VAL A 65 3.28 -26.31 9.12
C VAL A 65 3.82 -27.62 9.71
N VAL A 66 3.88 -27.70 11.03
CA VAL A 66 4.06 -28.96 11.77
C VAL A 66 2.69 -29.51 12.20
N GLU A 67 2.62 -30.74 12.68
CA GLU A 67 1.37 -31.26 13.23
C GLU A 67 0.92 -30.42 14.44
N HIS A 68 -0.26 -29.83 14.35
CA HIS A 68 -0.84 -29.02 15.42
C HIS A 68 -2.35 -28.88 15.27
N LYS A 69 -3.00 -28.44 16.34
CA LYS A 69 -4.40 -28.02 16.31
C LYS A 69 -4.50 -26.58 15.81
N ALA A 70 -5.39 -26.32 14.86
CA ALA A 70 -5.61 -24.97 14.34
C ALA A 70 -5.98 -23.98 15.46
N TRP A 71 -5.37 -22.80 15.42
CA TRP A 71 -5.54 -21.77 16.46
C TRP A 71 -6.88 -21.05 16.31
N GLN A 72 -7.71 -21.08 17.36
CA GLN A 72 -8.97 -20.35 17.41
C GLN A 72 -9.02 -19.48 18.65
N ALA A 73 -8.75 -18.19 18.48
CA ALA A 73 -8.86 -17.19 19.52
C ALA A 73 -10.11 -16.32 19.31
N LYS A 74 -10.67 -15.78 20.40
CA LYS A 74 -11.83 -14.88 20.36
C LYS A 74 -11.39 -13.50 19.87
N SER A 75 -12.17 -12.88 18.99
CA SER A 75 -11.89 -11.52 18.49
C SER A 75 -12.00 -10.48 19.59
N ILE A 76 -11.12 -9.48 19.56
CA ILE A 76 -11.19 -8.30 20.43
C ILE A 76 -12.32 -7.38 19.90
N PRO A 77 -13.24 -6.91 20.75
CA PRO A 77 -14.27 -5.96 20.32
C PRO A 77 -13.65 -4.67 19.80
N ILE A 78 -14.13 -4.20 18.64
CA ILE A 78 -13.69 -2.93 18.07
C ILE A 78 -14.33 -1.76 18.84
N PRO A 79 -13.55 -0.79 19.33
CA PRO A 79 -14.09 0.40 19.97
C PRO A 79 -15.00 1.19 19.02
N LYS A 80 -16.17 1.63 19.51
CA LYS A 80 -17.15 2.38 18.70
C LYS A 80 -16.58 3.67 18.08
N GLY A 81 -15.64 4.32 18.76
CA GLY A 81 -15.01 5.55 18.29
C GLY A 81 -14.20 5.39 16.99
N CYS A 82 -13.70 4.19 16.70
CA CYS A 82 -12.87 3.93 15.51
C CYS A 82 -13.53 2.99 14.50
N GLU A 83 -14.75 2.51 14.75
CA GLU A 83 -15.44 1.51 13.92
C GLU A 83 -15.53 1.90 12.43
N LYS A 84 -15.86 3.15 12.13
CA LYS A 84 -15.96 3.65 10.75
C LYS A 84 -14.61 3.58 10.01
N GLU A 85 -13.54 3.98 10.67
CA GLU A 85 -12.20 3.94 10.10
C GLU A 85 -11.72 2.49 9.90
N VAL A 86 -12.05 1.59 10.83
CA VAL A 86 -11.76 0.16 10.69
C VAL A 86 -12.45 -0.40 9.45
N ILE A 87 -13.74 -0.12 9.27
CA ILE A 87 -14.51 -0.61 8.13
C ILE A 87 -13.91 -0.08 6.82
N LYS A 88 -13.59 1.22 6.76
CA LYS A 88 -12.93 1.82 5.59
C LYS A 88 -11.60 1.13 5.29
N LEU A 89 -10.76 0.95 6.31
CA LEU A 89 -9.46 0.31 6.22
C LEU A 89 -9.52 -1.12 5.67
N LEU A 90 -10.50 -1.91 6.15
CA LEU A 90 -10.72 -3.29 5.71
C LEU A 90 -11.23 -3.33 4.27
N ARG A 91 -12.23 -2.51 3.92
CA ARG A 91 -12.76 -2.43 2.55
C ARG A 91 -11.70 -2.05 1.54
N THR A 92 -10.89 -1.03 1.82
CA THR A 92 -9.78 -0.64 0.94
C THR A 92 -8.77 -1.77 0.72
N ARG A 93 -8.48 -2.58 1.75
CA ARG A 93 -7.59 -3.76 1.62
C ARG A 93 -8.24 -4.89 0.83
N MET A 94 -9.55 -5.08 0.96
CA MET A 94 -10.32 -6.06 0.20
C MET A 94 -10.42 -5.69 -1.28
N GLU A 95 -10.74 -4.43 -1.60
CA GLU A 95 -10.74 -3.89 -2.97
C GLU A 95 -9.37 -4.03 -3.62
N ARG A 96 -8.30 -3.87 -2.84
CA ARG A 96 -6.93 -4.13 -3.27
C ARG A 96 -6.59 -5.60 -3.45
N GLY A 97 -7.42 -6.53 -2.99
CA GLY A 97 -7.13 -7.96 -2.96
C GLY A 97 -5.92 -8.31 -2.10
N ILE A 98 -5.71 -7.56 -1.00
CA ILE A 98 -4.72 -7.89 0.05
C ILE A 98 -5.40 -8.73 1.13
N LEU A 99 -6.66 -8.41 1.44
CA LEU A 99 -7.52 -9.23 2.27
C LEU A 99 -8.60 -9.87 1.39
N GLU A 100 -9.01 -11.06 1.76
CA GLU A 100 -10.09 -11.80 1.13
C GLU A 100 -11.02 -12.38 2.20
N GLU A 101 -12.27 -12.64 1.83
CA GLU A 101 -13.18 -13.39 2.69
C GLU A 101 -12.75 -14.85 2.70
N GLY A 102 -12.54 -15.40 3.90
CA GLY A 102 -12.06 -16.76 4.08
C GLY A 102 -12.89 -17.51 5.10
N HIS A 103 -13.08 -18.80 4.86
CA HIS A 103 -13.63 -19.74 5.83
C HIS A 103 -12.58 -20.79 6.16
N GLY A 104 -11.92 -20.62 7.31
CA GLY A 104 -10.80 -21.47 7.71
C GLY A 104 -10.83 -21.82 9.21
N PRO A 105 -10.08 -22.84 9.62
CA PRO A 105 -10.04 -23.28 11.01
C PRO A 105 -9.18 -22.35 11.90
N TYR A 106 -8.44 -21.41 11.32
CA TYR A 106 -7.62 -20.43 12.02
C TYR A 106 -8.37 -19.11 12.22
N ARG A 107 -8.33 -18.58 13.43
CA ARG A 107 -8.84 -17.23 13.75
C ARG A 107 -7.97 -16.59 14.82
N ASN A 108 -7.36 -15.46 14.48
CA ASN A 108 -6.54 -14.67 15.40
C ASN A 108 -7.22 -13.32 15.69
N PRO A 109 -7.16 -12.81 16.93
CA PRO A 109 -7.61 -11.47 17.24
C PRO A 109 -6.71 -10.44 16.58
N PHE A 110 -7.30 -9.31 16.18
CA PHE A 110 -6.56 -8.11 15.78
C PHE A 110 -7.11 -6.91 16.55
N PHE A 111 -6.30 -5.87 16.63
CA PHE A 111 -6.66 -4.57 17.19
C PHE A 111 -5.97 -3.48 16.37
N LEU A 112 -6.47 -2.25 16.47
CA LEU A 112 -5.86 -1.11 15.80
C LEU A 112 -4.88 -0.40 16.71
N VAL A 113 -3.85 0.17 16.09
CA VAL A 113 -2.85 1.01 16.75
C VAL A 113 -2.81 2.34 16.01
N GLN A 114 -3.05 3.42 16.74
CA GLN A 114 -2.95 4.77 16.20
C GLN A 114 -1.48 5.09 15.90
N LYS A 115 -1.23 5.61 14.70
CA LYS A 115 0.05 6.08 14.21
C LYS A 115 0.25 7.55 14.59
N LYS A 116 1.50 8.03 14.45
CA LYS A 116 1.90 9.39 14.86
C LYS A 116 1.19 10.50 14.08
N ASP A 117 0.76 10.20 12.86
CA ASP A 117 -0.03 11.06 11.98
C ASP A 117 -1.53 11.09 12.34
N GLY A 118 -1.93 10.39 13.41
CA GLY A 118 -3.30 10.35 13.89
C GLY A 118 -4.18 9.32 13.16
N GLN A 119 -3.64 8.59 12.17
CA GLN A 119 -4.31 7.48 11.47
C GLN A 119 -4.28 6.16 12.25
#